data_AF-A0A1G5HI89-F1
#
_entry.id   AF-A0A1G5HI89-F1
#
_cell.length_a   1.000
_cell.length_b   1.000
_cell.length_c   1.000
_cell.angle_alpha   90.00
_cell.angle_beta   90.00
_cell.angle_gamma   90.00
#
_symmetry.space_group_name_H-M   'P 1'
#
loop_
_entity.id
_entity.type
_entity.pdbx_description
1 polymer ?
#
loop_
_entity_poly.entity_id
_entity_poly.type
_entity_poly.pdbx_seq_one_letter_code
_entity_poly.pdbx_strand_id
1 'polypeptide(L)'
;MTHRHKTWGQAFRNGLVSGTVASIVSTISLAILGKAELDESAAPVNGPSQWIWGSHAPYENRFSLRYTVVGYVIHHAASVFWAILHEKFRPRLSPASSATAVMAPAIVTSAAAYAVDFYVTPRRLTPGFEHRLSKRSLLMVYGTFALGLATVALMDRYCTASNRRLKNRRTAG
;
A
#
# COMPACT_ATOMS: atom_id res chain seq x y z
N MET A 1 29.63 -8.18 -5.10
CA MET A 1 28.56 -7.24 -5.51
C MET A 1 28.04 -6.52 -4.27
N THR A 2 28.43 -5.26 -4.06
CA THR A 2 27.96 -4.46 -2.92
C THR A 2 26.49 -4.11 -3.10
N HIS A 3 25.60 -4.69 -2.29
CA HIS A 3 24.21 -4.24 -2.18
C HIS A 3 24.20 -2.78 -1.73
N ARG A 4 24.02 -1.84 -2.67
CA ARG A 4 24.01 -0.41 -2.33
C ARG A 4 22.71 -0.12 -1.57
N HIS A 5 22.78 -0.08 -0.25
CA HIS A 5 21.65 0.26 0.61
C HIS A 5 21.18 1.68 0.33
N LYS A 6 19.86 1.89 0.21
CA LYS A 6 19.30 3.23 0.12
C LYS A 6 19.57 4.00 1.41
N THR A 7 19.96 5.27 1.27
CA THR A 7 20.00 6.18 2.42
C THR A 7 18.58 6.41 2.94
N TRP A 8 18.45 6.87 4.19
CA TRP A 8 17.12 7.17 4.75
C TRP A 8 16.40 8.27 3.97
N GLY A 9 17.09 9.31 3.51
CA GLY A 9 16.49 10.33 2.65
C GLY A 9 15.98 9.78 1.31
N GLN A 10 16.70 8.84 0.70
CA GLN A 10 16.23 8.16 -0.51
C GLN A 10 15.04 7.24 -0.24
N ALA A 11 15.05 6.52 0.87
CA ALA A 11 13.91 5.68 1.28
C ALA A 11 12.67 6.54 1.56
N PHE A 12 12.85 7.69 2.23
CA PHE A 12 11.78 8.66 2.49
C PHE A 12 11.15 9.17 1.20
N ARG A 13 11.95 9.73 0.29
CA ARG A 13 11.44 10.28 -0.99
C ARG A 13 10.74 9.22 -1.85
N ASN A 14 11.32 8.03 -1.96
CA ASN A 14 10.70 6.96 -2.74
C ASN A 14 9.44 6.43 -2.03
N GLY A 15 9.46 6.35 -0.70
CA GLY A 15 8.34 5.92 0.13
C GLY A 15 7.15 6.87 0.07
N LEU A 16 7.37 8.17 -0.10
CA LEU A 16 6.29 9.12 -0.38
C LEU A 16 5.56 8.75 -1.68
N VAL A 17 6.30 8.42 -2.74
CA VAL A 17 5.70 8.06 -4.03
C VAL A 17 5.03 6.69 -3.96
N SER A 18 5.76 5.64 -3.56
CA SER A 18 5.21 4.28 -3.51
C SER A 18 4.09 4.14 -2.47
N GLY A 19 4.18 4.85 -1.34
CA GLY A 19 3.14 4.91 -0.32
C GLY A 19 1.89 5.66 -0.79
N THR A 20 2.04 6.73 -1.57
CA THR A 20 0.89 7.41 -2.18
C THR A 20 0.17 6.50 -3.17
N VAL A 21 0.91 5.82 -4.05
CA VAL A 21 0.32 4.87 -5.00
C VAL A 21 -0.37 3.72 -4.25
N ALA A 22 0.28 3.15 -3.25
CA ALA A 22 -0.30 2.09 -2.43
C ALA A 22 -1.56 2.54 -1.68
N SER A 23 -1.57 3.75 -1.13
CA SER A 23 -2.71 4.36 -0.47
C SER A 23 -3.90 4.52 -1.41
N ILE A 24 -3.69 5.11 -2.59
CA ILE A 24 -4.76 5.34 -3.58
C ILE A 24 -5.34 4.00 -4.05
N VAL A 25 -4.48 3.07 -4.47
CA VAL A 25 -4.90 1.78 -5.03
C VAL A 25 -5.67 0.95 -4.00
N SER A 26 -5.19 0.89 -2.76
CA SER A 26 -5.90 0.18 -1.68
C SER A 26 -7.18 0.90 -1.25
N THR A 27 -7.25 2.23 -1.33
CA THR A 27 -8.48 3.01 -1.06
C THR A 27 -9.53 2.78 -2.13
N ILE A 28 -9.14 2.69 -3.40
CA ILE A 28 -10.06 2.27 -4.49
C ILE A 28 -10.57 0.86 -4.21
N SER A 29 -9.70 -0.05 -3.79
CA SER A 29 -10.10 -1.41 -3.40
C SER A 29 -11.10 -1.40 -2.24
N LEU A 30 -10.84 -0.62 -1.19
CA LEU A 30 -11.78 -0.43 -0.08
C LEU A 30 -13.13 0.09 -0.57
N ALA A 31 -13.15 1.11 -1.45
CA ALA A 31 -14.39 1.70 -1.95
C ALA A 31 -15.21 0.72 -2.81
N ILE A 32 -14.55 -0.06 -3.66
CA ILE A 32 -15.20 -1.09 -4.50
C ILE A 32 -15.78 -2.20 -3.62
N LEU A 33 -14.99 -2.70 -2.65
CA LEU A 33 -15.42 -3.78 -1.76
C LEU A 33 -16.50 -3.31 -0.77
N GLY A 34 -16.41 -2.07 -0.30
CA GLY A 34 -17.47 -1.44 0.49
C GLY A 34 -18.79 -1.35 -0.30
N LYS A 35 -18.73 -0.97 -1.58
CA LYS A 35 -19.92 -0.99 -2.43
C LYS A 35 -20.45 -2.41 -2.64
N ALA A 36 -19.57 -3.39 -2.84
CA ALA A 36 -19.96 -4.76 -3.13
C ALA A 36 -20.54 -5.51 -1.92
N GLU A 37 -20.02 -5.29 -0.71
CA GLU A 37 -20.45 -6.02 0.50
C GLU A 37 -21.49 -5.25 1.32
N LEU A 38 -21.53 -3.92 1.25
CA LEU A 38 -22.31 -3.06 2.16
C LEU A 38 -23.25 -2.09 1.42
N ASP A 39 -23.21 -2.05 0.09
CA ASP A 39 -23.83 -1.02 -0.76
C ASP A 39 -23.29 0.42 -0.54
N GLU A 40 -22.20 0.55 0.22
CA GLU A 40 -21.69 1.83 0.74
C GLU A 40 -20.17 1.97 0.53
N SER A 41 -19.75 2.76 -0.46
CA SER A 41 -18.33 2.90 -0.83
C SER A 41 -17.46 3.59 0.23
N ALA A 42 -18.03 4.53 0.99
CA ALA A 42 -17.26 5.29 1.98
C ALA A 42 -17.06 4.54 3.30
N ALA A 43 -17.95 3.59 3.61
CA ALA A 43 -18.00 2.90 4.90
C ALA A 43 -16.64 2.32 5.35
N PRO A 44 -15.91 1.53 4.53
CA PRO A 44 -14.61 1.02 4.97
C PRO A 44 -13.54 2.11 5.06
N VAL A 45 -13.62 3.19 4.26
CA VAL A 45 -12.67 4.31 4.31
C VAL A 45 -12.84 5.15 5.58
N ASN A 46 -14.03 5.14 6.18
CA ASN A 46 -14.31 5.83 7.45
C ASN A 46 -13.61 5.17 8.65
N GLY A 47 -13.33 3.86 8.58
CA GLY A 47 -12.76 3.06 9.66
C GLY A 47 -11.59 3.71 10.42
N PRO A 48 -10.50 4.12 9.75
CA PRO A 48 -9.30 4.59 10.42
C PRO A 48 -9.53 5.87 11.23
N SER A 49 -10.57 6.64 10.92
CA SER A 49 -10.94 7.84 11.69
C SER A 49 -11.29 7.55 13.15
N GLN A 50 -11.49 6.27 13.52
CA GLN A 50 -11.63 5.83 14.91
C GLN A 50 -10.42 6.20 15.79
N TRP A 51 -9.23 6.41 15.20
CA TRP A 51 -8.06 6.88 15.94
C TRP A 51 -8.32 8.24 16.60
N ILE A 52 -9.23 9.04 16.05
CA ILE A 52 -9.62 10.35 16.58
C ILE A 52 -10.99 10.23 17.26
N TRP A 53 -11.96 9.64 16.56
CA TRP A 53 -13.38 9.70 16.95
C TRP A 53 -13.88 8.47 17.74
N GLY A 54 -13.02 7.48 17.97
CA GLY A 54 -13.37 6.28 18.75
C GLY A 54 -14.14 5.23 17.95
N SER A 55 -14.54 4.17 18.66
CA SER A 55 -15.02 2.90 18.09
C SER A 55 -16.34 2.98 17.31
N HIS A 56 -17.06 4.10 17.37
CA HIS A 56 -18.29 4.30 16.60
C HIS A 56 -17.99 4.67 15.14
N ALA A 57 -16.84 5.27 14.85
CA ALA A 57 -16.49 5.80 13.53
C ALA A 57 -16.51 4.77 12.38
N PRO A 58 -16.08 3.50 12.57
CA PRO A 58 -16.15 2.49 11.52
C PRO A 58 -17.59 2.15 11.10
N TYR A 59 -18.59 2.45 11.93
CA TYR A 59 -19.99 2.13 11.65
C TYR A 59 -20.73 3.22 10.85
N GLU A 60 -20.07 4.34 10.57
CA GLU A 60 -20.60 5.41 9.72
C GLU A 60 -20.53 4.99 8.25
N ASN A 61 -21.70 4.93 7.58
CA ASN A 61 -21.79 4.43 6.22
C ASN A 61 -21.46 5.49 5.16
N ARG A 62 -21.92 6.72 5.42
CA ARG A 62 -21.94 7.78 4.43
C ARG A 62 -20.61 8.51 4.32
N PHE A 63 -20.40 9.11 3.16
CA PHE A 63 -19.29 10.04 2.98
C PHE A 63 -19.44 11.24 3.94
N SER A 64 -18.35 11.59 4.62
CA SER A 64 -18.27 12.83 5.40
C SER A 64 -16.82 13.31 5.49
N LEU A 65 -16.62 14.63 5.59
CA LEU A 65 -15.29 15.18 5.84
C LEU A 65 -14.71 14.68 7.17
N ARG A 66 -15.57 14.54 8.18
CA ARG A 66 -15.17 14.11 9.53
C ARG A 66 -14.61 12.69 9.57
N TYR A 67 -15.23 11.76 8.86
CA TYR A 67 -14.86 10.34 8.93
C TYR A 67 -14.09 9.88 7.68
N THR A 68 -14.53 10.24 6.49
CA THR A 68 -13.92 9.74 5.24
C THR A 68 -12.59 10.41 4.94
N VAL A 69 -12.52 11.74 5.01
CA VAL A 69 -11.27 12.46 4.73
C VAL A 69 -10.24 12.19 5.81
N VAL A 70 -10.65 12.24 7.09
CA VAL A 70 -9.78 11.89 8.22
C VAL A 70 -9.30 10.43 8.12
N GLY A 71 -10.20 9.49 7.83
CA GLY A 71 -9.87 8.08 7.67
C GLY A 71 -8.89 7.84 6.53
N TYR A 72 -9.10 8.49 5.38
CA TYR A 72 -8.16 8.45 4.27
C TYR A 72 -6.79 9.05 4.62
N VAL A 73 -6.72 10.19 5.33
CA VAL A 73 -5.44 10.79 5.73
C VAL A 73 -4.65 9.86 6.65
N ILE A 74 -5.31 9.19 7.60
CA ILE A 74 -4.68 8.21 8.48
C ILE A 74 -4.18 7.01 7.68
N HIS A 75 -5.03 6.45 6.81
CA HIS A 75 -4.66 5.35 5.92
C HIS A 75 -3.47 5.72 5.01
N HIS A 76 -3.46 6.94 4.48
CA HIS A 76 -2.39 7.46 3.65
C HIS A 76 -1.08 7.61 4.42
N ALA A 77 -1.13 8.19 5.63
CA ALA A 77 0.04 8.32 6.48
C ALA A 77 0.63 6.95 6.86
N ALA A 78 -0.23 5.98 7.22
CA ALA A 78 0.18 4.60 7.48
C ALA A 78 0.80 3.93 6.23
N SER A 79 0.20 4.15 5.06
CA SER A 79 0.70 3.65 3.78
C SER A 79 2.09 4.18 3.45
N VAL A 80 2.31 5.49 3.63
CA VAL A 80 3.63 6.13 3.45
C VAL A 80 4.64 5.60 4.45
N PHE A 81 4.27 5.46 5.73
CA PHE A 81 5.14 4.89 6.76
C PHE A 81 5.65 3.50 6.35
N TRP A 82 4.74 2.59 5.97
CA TRP A 82 5.11 1.24 5.53
C TRP A 82 5.91 1.25 4.22
N ALA A 83 5.60 2.15 3.29
CA ALA A 83 6.34 2.29 2.05
C ALA A 83 7.78 2.76 2.25
N ILE A 84 8.04 3.63 3.24
CA ILE A 84 9.41 4.04 3.59
C ILE A 84 10.23 2.84 4.08
N LEU A 85 9.65 2.01 4.95
CA LEU A 85 10.29 0.78 5.43
C LEU A 85 10.52 -0.21 4.28
N HIS A 86 9.52 -0.41 3.42
CA HIS A 86 9.65 -1.21 2.20
C HIS A 86 10.81 -0.73 1.34
N GLU A 87 10.91 0.56 1.03
CA GLU A 87 11.99 1.11 0.20
C GLU A 87 13.36 0.98 0.86
N LYS A 88 13.42 1.07 2.20
CA LYS A 88 14.65 0.89 2.97
C LYS A 88 15.15 -0.56 2.92
N PHE A 89 14.26 -1.52 3.05
CA PHE A 89 14.61 -2.93 3.25
C PHE A 89 14.51 -3.80 1.99
N ARG A 90 13.75 -3.40 0.96
CA ARG A 90 13.64 -4.15 -0.30
C ARG A 90 14.97 -4.52 -0.95
N PRO A 91 16.05 -3.69 -0.94
CA PRO A 91 17.31 -4.08 -1.56
C PRO A 91 18.01 -5.23 -0.84
N ARG A 92 17.61 -5.53 0.41
CA ARG A 92 18.08 -6.69 1.20
C ARG A 92 17.30 -7.95 0.87
N LEU A 93 16.01 -7.80 0.56
CA LEU A 93 15.09 -8.92 0.33
C LEU A 93 15.21 -9.49 -1.08
N SER A 94 15.57 -8.68 -2.09
CA SER A 94 15.81 -9.18 -3.44
C SER A 94 16.60 -8.18 -4.31
N PRO A 95 17.67 -8.62 -5.01
CA PRO A 95 18.21 -7.87 -6.13
C PRO A 95 17.13 -7.75 -7.20
N ALA A 96 16.94 -6.55 -7.75
CA ALA A 96 15.95 -6.32 -8.79
C ALA A 96 16.38 -6.96 -10.13
N SER A 97 16.36 -8.30 -10.23
CA SER A 97 16.58 -9.07 -11.45
C SER A 97 15.28 -9.49 -12.17
N SER A 98 14.23 -9.96 -11.47
CA SER A 98 12.93 -10.38 -12.06
C SER A 98 11.67 -9.65 -11.51
N ALA A 99 10.52 -9.78 -12.19
CA ALA A 99 9.25 -9.25 -11.68
C ALA A 99 8.85 -9.87 -10.33
N THR A 100 9.07 -11.18 -10.18
CA THR A 100 8.89 -11.90 -8.90
C THR A 100 9.76 -11.32 -7.77
N ALA A 101 11.01 -10.94 -8.08
CA ALA A 101 11.91 -10.29 -7.13
C ALA A 101 11.46 -8.88 -6.71
N VAL A 102 10.58 -8.22 -7.47
CA VAL A 102 9.97 -6.94 -7.06
C VAL A 102 8.74 -7.16 -6.19
N MET A 103 7.94 -8.18 -6.50
CA MET A 103 6.72 -8.49 -5.76
C MET A 103 6.99 -9.04 -4.36
N ALA A 104 8.02 -9.88 -4.19
CA ALA A 104 8.28 -10.54 -2.91
C ALA A 104 8.48 -9.54 -1.73
N PRO A 105 9.33 -8.49 -1.84
CA PRO A 105 9.44 -7.48 -0.77
C PRO A 105 8.14 -6.72 -0.46
N ALA A 106 7.32 -6.45 -1.47
CA ALA A 106 6.05 -5.76 -1.29
C ALA A 106 5.02 -6.65 -0.58
N ILE A 107 4.97 -7.94 -0.92
CA ILE A 107 4.14 -8.94 -0.23
C ILE A 107 4.58 -9.08 1.24
N VAL A 108 5.88 -9.19 1.49
CA VAL A 108 6.43 -9.27 2.87
C VAL A 108 6.07 -8.02 3.67
N THR A 109 6.19 -6.83 3.07
CA THR A 109 5.81 -5.57 3.74
C THR A 109 4.31 -5.55 4.04
N SER A 110 3.47 -5.91 3.07
CA SER A 110 2.01 -5.93 3.25
C SER A 110 1.58 -6.93 4.32
N ALA A 111 2.19 -8.12 4.36
CA ALA A 111 1.95 -9.11 5.40
C ALA A 111 2.39 -8.61 6.79
N ALA A 112 3.53 -7.91 6.88
CA ALA A 112 3.98 -7.28 8.12
C ALA A 112 3.01 -6.18 8.58
N ALA A 113 2.52 -5.35 7.66
CA ALA A 113 1.51 -4.33 7.94
C ALA A 113 0.23 -4.98 8.49
N TYR A 114 -0.30 -6.00 7.81
CA TYR A 114 -1.46 -6.76 8.26
C TYR A 114 -1.27 -7.34 9.67
N ALA A 115 -0.11 -7.94 9.93
CA ALA A 115 0.20 -8.52 11.23
C ALA A 115 0.22 -7.45 12.34
N VAL A 116 0.87 -6.31 12.07
CA VAL A 116 0.90 -5.19 13.02
C VAL A 116 -0.51 -4.66 13.27
N ASP A 117 -1.24 -4.37 12.21
CA ASP A 117 -2.56 -3.74 12.24
C ASP A 117 -3.59 -4.56 13.03
N PHE A 118 -3.50 -5.90 13.01
CA PHE A 118 -4.51 -6.77 13.65
C PHE A 118 -4.04 -7.55 14.87
N TYR A 119 -2.73 -7.72 15.09
CA TYR A 119 -2.21 -8.51 16.21
C TYR A 119 -1.35 -7.72 17.19
N VAL A 120 -0.82 -6.56 16.79
CA VAL A 120 0.06 -5.74 17.64
C VAL A 120 -0.64 -4.46 18.07
N THR A 121 -1.39 -3.85 17.17
CA THR A 121 -2.00 -2.54 17.38
C THR A 121 -3.21 -2.62 18.34
N PRO A 122 -3.33 -1.72 19.33
CA PRO A 122 -4.51 -1.67 20.20
C PRO A 122 -5.79 -1.48 19.39
N ARG A 123 -6.92 -2.01 19.87
CA ARG A 123 -8.22 -1.97 19.13
C ARG A 123 -8.60 -0.57 18.61
N ARG A 124 -8.28 0.49 19.35
CA ARG A 124 -8.60 1.88 18.94
C ARG A 124 -7.75 2.38 17.76
N LEU A 125 -6.62 1.75 17.52
CA LEU A 125 -5.64 2.13 16.49
C LEU A 125 -5.61 1.15 15.32
N THR A 126 -6.49 0.15 15.29
CA THR A 126 -6.62 -0.71 14.10
C THR A 126 -7.21 0.09 12.93
N PRO A 127 -7.10 -0.41 11.68
CA PRO A 127 -7.66 0.27 10.52
C PRO A 127 -9.18 0.42 10.57
N GLY A 128 -9.91 -0.45 11.27
CA GLY A 128 -11.37 -0.45 11.33
C GLY A 128 -12.05 -1.07 10.10
N PHE A 129 -11.30 -1.45 9.07
CA PHE A 129 -11.79 -2.17 7.89
C PHE A 129 -12.41 -3.52 8.28
N GLU A 130 -11.83 -4.18 9.29
CA GLU A 130 -12.22 -5.49 9.81
C GLU A 130 -13.61 -5.52 10.42
N HIS A 131 -14.16 -4.36 10.80
CA HIS A 131 -15.52 -4.26 11.31
C HIS A 131 -16.56 -4.22 10.19
N ARG A 132 -16.11 -3.97 8.95
CA ARG A 132 -16.97 -3.64 7.81
C ARG A 132 -16.80 -4.60 6.64
N LEU A 133 -15.61 -5.17 6.46
CA LEU A 133 -15.29 -6.03 5.33
C LEU A 133 -15.04 -7.47 5.78
N SER A 134 -15.40 -8.42 4.91
CA SER A 134 -15.06 -9.82 5.06
C SER A 134 -13.55 -10.04 5.05
N LYS A 135 -13.09 -11.17 5.61
CA LYS A 135 -11.66 -11.56 5.58
C LYS A 135 -11.10 -11.67 4.16
N ARG A 136 -11.93 -12.08 3.18
CA ARG A 136 -11.54 -12.15 1.77
C ARG A 136 -11.30 -10.75 1.19
N SER A 137 -12.16 -9.80 1.53
CA SER A 137 -12.00 -8.40 1.14
C SER A 137 -10.79 -7.75 1.79
N LEU A 138 -10.51 -8.03 3.06
CA LEU A 138 -9.26 -7.61 3.69
C LEU A 138 -8.03 -8.16 2.93
N LEU A 139 -8.03 -9.46 2.58
CA LEU A 139 -6.94 -10.03 1.79
C LEU A 139 -6.75 -9.31 0.44
N MET A 140 -7.83 -8.94 -0.23
CA MET A 140 -7.77 -8.16 -1.48
C MET A 140 -7.24 -6.73 -1.27
N VAL A 141 -7.65 -6.04 -0.19
CA VAL A 141 -7.13 -4.71 0.15
C VAL A 141 -5.62 -4.74 0.43
N TYR A 142 -5.15 -5.70 1.22
CA TYR A 142 -3.71 -5.86 1.47
C TYR A 142 -2.94 -6.36 0.24
N GLY A 143 -3.59 -7.14 -0.63
CA GLY A 143 -3.03 -7.52 -1.94
C GLY A 143 -2.86 -6.31 -2.87
N THR A 144 -3.86 -5.45 -2.95
CA THR A 144 -3.80 -4.21 -3.76
C THR A 144 -2.83 -3.19 -3.17
N PHE A 145 -2.70 -3.13 -1.85
CA PHE A 145 -1.64 -2.38 -1.17
C PHE A 145 -0.24 -2.87 -1.59
N ALA A 146 0.00 -4.19 -1.58
CA ALA A 146 1.26 -4.77 -2.03
C ALA A 146 1.56 -4.46 -3.51
N LEU A 147 0.54 -4.53 -4.38
CA LEU A 147 0.67 -4.16 -5.80
C LEU A 147 1.05 -2.69 -5.95
N GLY A 148 0.43 -1.80 -5.19
CA GLY A 148 0.75 -0.38 -5.19
C GLY A 148 2.20 -0.10 -4.76
N LEU A 149 2.68 -0.78 -3.71
CA LEU A 149 4.08 -0.69 -3.27
C LEU A 149 5.06 -1.14 -4.38
N ALA A 150 4.71 -2.20 -5.11
CA ALA A 150 5.55 -2.75 -6.18
C ALA A 150 5.54 -1.91 -7.47
N THR A 151 4.52 -1.08 -7.69
CA THR A 151 4.25 -0.41 -8.97
C THR A 151 5.42 0.44 -9.45
N VAL A 152 5.99 1.29 -8.60
CA VAL A 152 7.11 2.18 -8.98
C VAL A 152 8.32 1.38 -9.45
N ALA A 153 8.68 0.32 -8.72
CA ALA A 153 9.81 -0.53 -9.07
C ALA A 153 9.55 -1.39 -10.32
N LEU A 154 8.30 -1.76 -10.59
CA LEU A 154 7.92 -2.41 -11.85
C LEU A 154 8.04 -1.45 -13.03
N MET A 155 7.55 -0.21 -12.90
CA MET A 155 7.63 0.82 -13.95
C MET A 155 9.08 1.14 -14.33
N ASP A 156 9.96 1.37 -13.35
CA ASP A 156 11.39 1.62 -13.58
C ASP A 156 12.04 0.50 -14.42
N ARG A 157 11.66 -0.75 -14.14
CA ARG A 157 12.14 -1.91 -14.89
C ARG A 157 11.60 -1.97 -16.30
N TYR A 158 10.30 -1.77 -16.49
CA TYR A 158 9.68 -1.77 -17.82
C TYR A 158 10.34 -0.72 -18.71
N CYS A 159 10.55 0.49 -18.19
CA CYS A 159 11.27 1.56 -18.90
C CYS A 159 12.70 1.16 -19.25
N THR A 160 13.45 0.59 -18.30
CA THR A 160 14.85 0.17 -18.52
C THR A 160 14.96 -0.96 -19.56
N ALA A 161 14.08 -1.96 -19.48
CA ALA A 161 14.05 -3.09 -20.42
C ALA A 161 13.66 -2.65 -21.82
N SER A 162 12.67 -1.74 -21.95
CA SER A 162 12.26 -1.16 -23.22
C SER A 162 13.40 -0.37 -23.89
N ASN A 163 14.10 0.48 -23.14
CA ASN A 163 15.22 1.26 -23.65
C ASN A 163 16.39 0.38 -24.12
N ARG A 164 16.69 -0.70 -23.38
CA ARG A 164 17.72 -1.68 -23.79
C ARG A 164 17.36 -2.38 -25.09
N ARG A 165 16.09 -2.76 -25.28
CA ARG A 165 15.60 -3.36 -26.55
C ARG A 165 15.73 -2.40 -27.72
N LEU A 166 15.40 -1.12 -27.53
CA LEU A 166 15.54 -0.08 -28.55
C LEU A 166 17.00 0.15 -28.95
N LYS A 167 17.93 0.21 -27.98
CA LYS A 167 19.35 0.35 -28.25
C LYS A 167 19.91 -0.81 -29.09
N ASN A 168 19.58 -2.05 -28.73
CA ASN A 168 20.04 -3.23 -29.47
C ASN A 168 19.53 -3.28 -30.92
N ARG A 169 18.31 -2.78 -31.19
CA ARG A 169 17.78 -2.67 -32.56
C ARG A 169 18.56 -1.66 -33.41
N ARG A 170 19.00 -0.55 -32.82
CA ARG A 170 19.78 0.49 -33.51
C ARG A 170 21.22 0.10 -33.81
N THR A 171 21.79 -0.85 -33.08
CA THR A 171 23.16 -1.35 -33.32
C THR A 171 23.21 -2.55 -34.26
N ALA A 172 22.05 -3.10 -34.63
CA ALA A 172 21.93 -4.30 -35.48
C ALA A 172 21.49 -3.98 -36.91
N GLY A 173 21.26 -2.70 -37.24
CA GLY A 173 21.00 -2.21 -38.60
C GLY A 173 21.97 -1.08 -38.91
#